data_AF-A0A8K0WBK3-F1
#
_entry.id   AF-A0A8K0WBK3-F1
#
_cell.length_a   1.000
_cell.length_b   1.000
_cell.length_c   1.000
_cell.angle_alpha   90.00
_cell.angle_beta   90.00
_cell.angle_gamma   90.00
#
_symmetry.space_group_name_H-M   'P 1'
#
loop_
_entity.id
_entity.type
_entity.pdbx_description
1 polymer ?
#
loop_
_entity_poly.entity_id
_entity_poly.type
_entity_poly.pdbx_seq_one_letter_code
_entity_poly.pdbx_strand_id
1 'polypeptide(L)'
;MSPHRKKKNTKKTPQSSDSVHHTMLRVPTQETTLEFPVNIGRMSICPVWKDLKSLRKGKKLEIKGLDFNDRKAKRAIEIVLGLVHGDDVLVDCRGDPRLLLYMTEVHKALGSPKRTCYTEQRLEPGDSGYSFFFRGITNIIFDVGREERYLYRVKDWLLFALVADRINLYSVKMLVRNNLVLFCSSEQKSLPYEMKDSIGDEEWAQLQSLKMVDNAMLEMRKRYVDTIFKCLRLLSHQLENFEKGVLLNEDDFDTYRQYRVAPCSSCRTLSSYEYHRELRSSRLWPLSASSYGDRVIDLIHAIYDMEENTLFREHCNQLSHLYDHVRRLCCKEPLM
;
A
#
# COMPACT_ATOMS: atom_id res chain seq x y z
N MET A 1 77.73 11.43 25.14
CA MET A 1 76.81 11.88 24.07
C MET A 1 75.45 11.23 24.29
N SER A 2 74.43 12.03 24.59
CA SER A 2 73.04 11.70 24.18
C SER A 2 73.00 11.60 22.64
N PRO A 3 72.04 10.90 21.98
CA PRO A 3 70.61 11.07 22.29
C PRO A 3 69.57 9.97 21.92
N HIS A 4 68.35 10.19 22.46
CA HIS A 4 66.99 10.04 21.87
C HIS A 4 66.38 8.66 21.59
N ARG A 5 65.33 8.26 22.35
CA ARG A 5 63.86 8.51 22.15
C ARG A 5 63.32 7.82 20.89
N LYS A 6 62.30 6.96 20.97
CA LYS A 6 60.93 7.29 21.43
C LYS A 6 60.23 6.06 22.04
N LYS A 7 59.85 6.16 23.33
CA LYS A 7 58.74 5.37 23.89
C LYS A 7 57.47 5.72 23.11
N LYS A 8 56.80 4.71 22.54
CA LYS A 8 55.43 4.86 22.03
C LYS A 8 54.54 5.24 23.22
N ASN A 9 54.21 6.52 23.30
CA ASN A 9 53.06 6.97 24.06
C ASN A 9 51.83 6.36 23.40
N THR A 10 51.32 5.26 23.96
CA THR A 10 49.91 4.91 23.83
C THR A 10 49.13 6.03 24.49
N LYS A 11 48.79 7.07 23.72
CA LYS A 11 47.64 7.91 24.01
C LYS A 11 46.46 6.94 24.08
N LYS A 12 46.05 6.59 25.30
CA LYS A 12 44.68 6.17 25.56
C LYS A 12 43.82 7.28 24.98
N THR A 13 43.21 7.03 23.83
CA THR A 13 42.00 7.74 23.42
C THR A 13 41.08 7.67 24.64
N PRO A 14 40.55 8.80 25.13
CA PRO A 14 39.52 8.70 26.14
C PRO A 14 38.37 7.93 25.47
N GLN A 15 38.10 6.72 25.95
CA GLN A 15 36.74 6.21 25.87
C GLN A 15 35.92 7.27 26.58
N SER A 16 35.22 8.10 25.81
CA SER A 16 34.13 8.90 26.33
C SER A 16 33.14 7.88 26.85
N SER A 17 33.22 7.60 28.15
CA SER A 17 32.11 7.09 28.91
C SER A 17 31.05 8.18 28.87
N ASP A 18 30.33 8.29 27.75
CA ASP A 18 29.06 8.99 27.71
C ASP A 18 28.21 8.23 28.70
N SER A 19 28.05 8.80 29.90
CA SER A 19 27.10 8.31 30.86
C SER A 19 25.74 8.39 30.18
N VAL A 20 25.26 7.26 29.66
CA VAL A 20 23.97 7.17 29.00
C VAL A 20 22.92 7.40 30.08
N HIS A 21 22.53 8.66 30.26
CA HIS A 21 21.45 8.99 31.17
C HIS A 21 20.16 8.45 30.55
N HIS A 22 19.68 7.35 31.11
CA HIS A 22 18.38 6.78 30.80
C HIS A 22 17.32 7.43 31.69
N THR A 23 16.17 7.74 31.11
CA THR A 23 14.95 8.11 31.84
C THR A 23 13.76 7.33 31.27
N MET A 24 12.61 7.42 31.93
CA MET A 24 11.38 6.78 31.48
C MET A 24 10.48 7.80 30.79
N LEU A 25 10.11 7.53 29.53
CA LEU A 25 8.99 8.17 28.86
C LEU A 25 7.70 7.55 29.38
N ARG A 26 6.80 8.37 29.92
CA ARG A 26 5.50 7.95 30.43
C ARG A 26 4.39 8.30 29.44
N VAL A 27 3.65 7.30 29.01
CA VAL A 27 2.50 7.43 28.10
C VAL A 27 1.24 7.01 28.87
N PRO A 28 0.26 7.92 29.07
CA PRO A 28 -0.98 7.56 29.75
C PRO A 28 -1.82 6.65 28.84
N THR A 29 -2.45 5.65 29.43
CA THR A 29 -3.48 4.83 28.80
C THR A 29 -4.80 5.01 29.57
N GLN A 30 -5.89 4.38 29.11
CA GLN A 30 -7.19 4.48 29.78
C GLN A 30 -7.16 3.92 31.22
N GLU A 31 -6.36 2.89 31.46
CA GLU A 31 -6.32 2.18 32.75
C GLU A 31 -5.01 2.41 33.52
N THR A 32 -3.89 2.68 32.83
CA THR A 32 -2.56 2.69 33.43
C THR A 32 -1.64 3.74 32.81
N THR A 33 -0.35 3.73 33.17
CA THR A 33 0.68 4.53 32.50
C THR A 33 1.79 3.60 32.08
N LEU A 34 2.03 3.53 30.78
CA LEU A 34 3.12 2.76 30.21
C LEU A 34 4.42 3.55 30.33
N GLU A 35 5.50 2.86 30.69
CA GLU A 35 6.82 3.44 30.83
C GLU A 35 7.78 2.82 29.82
N PHE A 36 8.51 3.66 29.08
CA PHE A 36 9.48 3.25 28.07
C PHE A 36 10.86 3.84 28.38
N PRO A 37 11.93 3.03 28.42
CA PRO A 37 13.27 3.54 28.66
C PRO A 37 13.76 4.35 27.45
N VAL A 38 14.33 5.53 27.70
CA VAL A 38 14.84 6.39 26.64
C VAL A 38 16.19 7.02 26.96
N ASN A 39 17.01 7.20 25.94
CA ASN A 39 18.29 7.90 26.03
C ASN A 39 18.06 9.43 25.96
N ILE A 40 18.36 10.12 27.06
CA ILE A 40 18.14 11.57 27.21
C ILE A 40 18.89 12.40 26.16
N GLY A 41 20.07 11.95 25.73
CA GLY A 41 20.89 12.60 24.73
C GLY A 41 20.26 12.49 23.35
N ARG A 42 19.87 11.28 22.93
CA ARG A 42 19.19 11.03 21.64
C ARG A 42 17.83 11.74 21.55
N MET A 43 17.03 11.63 22.60
CA MET A 43 15.73 12.29 22.66
C MET A 43 15.82 13.82 22.69
N SER A 44 16.97 14.42 23.04
CA SER A 44 17.14 15.89 23.06
C SER A 44 16.90 16.59 21.72
N ILE A 45 16.95 15.81 20.63
CA ILE A 45 16.70 16.23 19.26
C ILE A 45 15.20 16.39 19.00
N CYS A 46 14.34 15.61 19.68
CA CYS A 46 12.89 15.69 19.55
C CYS A 46 12.38 17.03 20.13
N PRO A 47 11.65 17.86 19.37
CA PRO A 47 11.17 19.15 19.84
C PRO A 47 10.33 19.06 21.11
N VAL A 48 9.40 18.10 21.16
CA VAL A 48 8.49 17.89 22.29
C VAL A 48 9.25 17.37 23.51
N TRP A 49 10.39 16.71 23.31
CA TRP A 49 11.22 16.24 24.41
C TRP A 49 11.86 17.37 25.22
N LYS A 50 12.13 18.53 24.61
CA LYS A 50 12.63 19.70 25.35
C LYS A 50 11.58 20.22 26.32
N ASP A 51 10.31 20.19 25.92
CA ASP A 51 9.16 20.56 26.74
C ASP A 51 8.88 19.51 27.83
N LEU A 52 9.15 18.23 27.55
CA LEU A 52 9.08 17.16 28.55
C LEU A 52 10.26 17.23 29.56
N LYS A 53 11.46 17.62 29.11
CA LYS A 53 12.69 17.74 29.93
C LYS A 53 12.65 18.86 30.96
N SER A 54 11.99 19.98 30.66
CA SER A 54 11.87 21.10 31.61
C SER A 54 10.99 20.76 32.83
N LEU A 55 10.37 19.57 32.83
CA LEU A 55 9.31 19.20 33.76
C LEU A 55 9.63 17.88 34.46
N ARG A 56 10.45 17.95 35.52
CA ARG A 56 10.54 16.91 36.59
C ARG A 56 9.18 16.61 37.28
N LYS A 57 8.08 17.24 36.85
CA LYS A 57 6.72 17.16 37.43
C LYS A 57 5.75 16.47 36.46
N GLY A 58 5.82 15.15 36.34
CA GLY A 58 4.66 14.29 36.03
C GLY A 58 3.89 14.49 34.72
N LYS A 59 4.32 15.34 33.77
CA LYS A 59 3.65 15.44 32.46
C LYS A 59 3.93 14.18 31.63
N LYS A 60 2.89 13.65 31.03
CA LYS A 60 2.88 12.43 30.24
C LYS A 60 2.76 12.79 28.76
N LEU A 61 3.32 11.98 27.87
CA LEU A 61 3.16 12.17 26.43
C LEU A 61 1.78 11.69 26.02
N GLU A 62 0.90 12.62 25.64
CA GLU A 62 -0.41 12.30 25.10
C GLU A 62 -0.31 12.05 23.59
N ILE A 63 -0.68 10.85 23.17
CA ILE A 63 -0.71 10.46 21.76
C ILE A 63 -2.17 10.18 21.41
N LYS A 64 -2.75 11.04 20.57
CA LYS A 64 -4.14 10.87 20.10
C LYS A 64 -4.20 9.80 19.01
N GLY A 65 -5.30 9.06 18.95
CA GLY A 65 -5.55 8.07 17.90
C GLY A 65 -4.88 6.71 18.10
N LEU A 66 -4.27 6.44 19.26
CA LEU A 66 -3.78 5.10 19.62
C LEU A 66 -4.85 4.37 20.44
N ASP A 67 -5.13 3.12 20.06
CA ASP A 67 -5.85 2.18 20.91
C ASP A 67 -4.86 1.33 21.69
N PHE A 68 -4.73 1.61 23.00
CA PHE A 68 -3.79 0.88 23.86
C PHE A 68 -4.26 -0.54 24.23
N ASN A 69 -5.49 -0.92 23.86
CA ASN A 69 -5.93 -2.31 23.92
C ASN A 69 -5.34 -3.14 22.77
N ASP A 70 -4.94 -2.49 21.67
CA ASP A 70 -4.20 -3.12 20.59
C ASP A 70 -2.70 -3.19 20.95
N ARG A 71 -2.14 -4.41 20.91
CA ARG A 71 -0.71 -4.66 21.12
C ARG A 71 0.17 -3.87 20.13
N LYS A 72 -0.36 -3.55 18.95
CA LYS A 72 0.34 -2.75 17.94
C LYS A 72 0.62 -1.32 18.40
N ALA A 73 -0.20 -0.72 19.27
CA ALA A 73 0.03 0.64 19.76
C ALA A 73 1.29 0.70 20.63
N LYS A 74 1.47 -0.25 21.54
CA LYS A 74 2.70 -0.38 22.34
C LYS A 74 3.91 -0.65 21.43
N ARG A 75 3.77 -1.57 20.47
CA ARG A 75 4.83 -1.91 19.52
C ARG A 75 5.25 -0.72 18.66
N ALA A 76 4.31 0.12 18.23
CA ALA A 76 4.62 1.34 17.48
C ALA A 76 5.51 2.30 18.27
N ILE A 77 5.25 2.47 19.58
CA ILE A 77 6.07 3.30 20.45
C ILE A 77 7.49 2.71 20.57
N GLU A 78 7.60 1.41 20.79
CA GLU A 78 8.90 0.73 20.88
C GLU A 78 9.72 0.91 19.60
N ILE A 79 9.10 0.73 18.42
CA ILE A 79 9.77 0.89 17.12
C ILE A 79 10.21 2.34 16.92
N VAL A 80 9.31 3.32 17.11
CA VAL A 80 9.68 4.73 16.90
C VAL A 80 10.79 5.17 17.86
N LEU A 81 10.75 4.73 19.12
CA LEU A 81 11.83 5.01 20.07
C LEU A 81 13.15 4.34 19.67
N GLY A 82 13.11 3.08 19.21
CA GLY A 82 14.29 2.40 18.66
C GLY A 82 14.91 3.19 17.50
N LEU A 83 14.08 3.68 16.57
CA LEU A 83 14.54 4.52 15.46
C LEU A 83 15.17 5.83 15.94
N VAL A 84 14.59 6.48 16.96
CA VAL A 84 15.18 7.69 17.56
C VAL A 84 16.51 7.40 18.26
N HIS A 85 16.67 6.20 18.83
CA HIS A 85 17.91 5.76 19.45
C HIS A 85 18.98 5.33 18.42
N GLY A 86 18.59 5.11 17.16
CA GLY A 86 19.48 4.71 16.07
C GLY A 86 19.46 3.21 15.77
N ASP A 87 18.48 2.48 16.29
CA ASP A 87 18.30 1.05 16.02
C ASP A 87 17.64 0.86 14.64
N ASP A 88 18.07 -0.17 13.90
CA ASP A 88 17.50 -0.51 12.58
C ASP A 88 16.27 -1.44 12.74
N VAL A 89 15.18 -0.89 13.27
CA VAL A 89 13.98 -1.64 13.69
C VAL A 89 12.81 -1.57 12.71
N LEU A 90 12.95 -0.84 11.59
CA LEU A 90 11.90 -0.69 10.57
C LEU A 90 11.59 -2.00 9.82
N VAL A 91 12.55 -2.93 9.80
CA VAL A 91 12.42 -4.23 9.11
C VAL A 91 11.31 -5.11 9.73
N ASP A 92 10.97 -4.88 11.00
CA ASP A 92 10.00 -5.71 11.74
C ASP A 92 8.53 -5.39 11.44
N CYS A 93 8.23 -4.35 10.66
CA CYS A 93 6.86 -3.84 10.52
C CYS A 93 5.95 -4.67 9.60
N ARG A 94 6.50 -5.55 8.74
CA ARG A 94 5.80 -6.38 7.72
C ARG A 94 4.71 -5.64 6.90
N GLY A 95 4.79 -4.30 6.83
CA GLY A 95 3.78 -3.41 6.25
C GLY A 95 2.34 -3.56 6.77
N ASP A 96 2.18 -3.85 8.06
CA ASP A 96 0.87 -3.81 8.72
C ASP A 96 0.30 -2.37 8.74
N PRO A 97 -0.85 -2.08 8.07
CA PRO A 97 -1.34 -0.70 7.93
C PRO A 97 -1.65 -0.01 9.27
N ARG A 98 -2.17 -0.77 10.24
CA ARG A 98 -2.52 -0.28 11.58
C ARG A 98 -1.27 0.11 12.37
N LEU A 99 -0.25 -0.76 12.33
CA LEU A 99 1.02 -0.48 12.98
C LEU A 99 1.68 0.76 12.38
N LEU A 100 1.69 0.89 11.04
CA LEU A 100 2.25 2.06 10.37
C LEU A 100 1.48 3.34 10.75
N LEU A 101 0.15 3.29 10.83
CA LEU A 101 -0.65 4.43 11.28
C LEU A 101 -0.27 4.86 12.71
N TYR A 102 -0.20 3.91 13.65
CA TYR A 102 0.26 4.21 15.01
C TYR A 102 1.68 4.76 15.05
N MET A 103 2.59 4.22 14.25
CA MET A 103 3.96 4.76 14.14
C MET A 103 3.94 6.22 13.68
N THR A 104 3.08 6.59 12.72
CA THR A 104 2.95 7.98 12.28
C THR A 104 2.38 8.91 13.36
N GLU A 105 1.41 8.45 14.16
CA GLU A 105 0.85 9.24 15.26
C GLU A 105 1.84 9.41 16.42
N VAL A 106 2.59 8.34 16.77
CA VAL A 106 3.68 8.43 17.76
C VAL A 106 4.75 9.40 17.27
N HIS A 107 5.17 9.26 16.02
CA HIS A 107 6.17 10.14 15.43
C HIS A 107 5.72 11.61 15.46
N LYS A 108 4.46 11.88 15.09
CA LYS A 108 3.86 13.22 15.16
C LYS A 108 3.83 13.78 16.58
N ALA A 109 3.49 12.95 17.57
CA ALA A 109 3.45 13.34 18.98
C ALA A 109 4.84 13.67 19.55
N LEU A 110 5.92 13.07 19.04
CA LEU A 110 7.30 13.38 19.44
C LEU A 110 7.84 14.69 18.84
N GLY A 111 7.16 15.27 17.85
CA GLY A 111 7.50 16.54 17.22
C GLY A 111 7.92 16.43 15.76
N SER A 112 7.90 17.57 15.06
CA SER A 112 7.82 17.69 13.59
C SER A 112 8.80 16.82 12.74
N PRO A 113 8.31 16.26 11.60
CA PRO A 113 9.04 15.59 10.52
C PRO A 113 10.42 16.11 10.10
N LYS A 114 10.63 17.43 10.21
CA LYS A 114 11.86 18.11 9.74
C LYS A 114 12.91 18.29 10.84
N ARG A 115 12.59 17.95 12.09
CA ARG A 115 13.44 18.20 13.27
C ARG A 115 13.80 16.95 14.07
N THR A 116 13.09 15.84 13.89
CA THR A 116 13.53 14.52 14.34
C THR A 116 14.65 14.05 13.41
N CYS A 117 15.87 14.46 13.72
CA CYS A 117 17.06 14.03 13.00
C CYS A 117 17.33 12.56 13.35
N TYR A 118 16.74 11.64 12.58
CA TYR A 118 17.20 10.25 12.53
C TYR A 118 18.65 10.30 12.07
N THR A 119 19.56 9.73 12.86
CA THR A 119 21.01 9.86 12.68
C THR A 119 21.42 9.84 11.20
N GLU A 120 21.94 10.98 10.73
CA GLU A 120 22.44 11.26 9.37
C GLU A 120 23.60 10.36 8.92
N GLN A 121 23.94 9.28 9.65
CA GLN A 121 25.10 8.44 9.37
C GLN A 121 25.02 7.64 8.06
N ARG A 122 23.94 7.77 7.25
CA ARG A 122 23.78 7.04 5.98
C ARG A 122 23.17 7.83 4.82
N LEU A 123 22.92 9.14 4.94
CA LEU A 123 22.42 9.91 3.79
C LEU A 123 23.62 10.42 2.99
N GLU A 124 23.73 9.97 1.73
CA GLU A 124 24.71 10.54 0.80
C GLU A 124 24.42 12.04 0.58
N PRO A 125 25.45 12.86 0.33
CA PRO A 125 25.28 14.29 0.12
C PRO A 125 24.48 14.52 -1.17
N GLY A 126 23.19 14.86 -1.05
CA GLY A 126 22.29 15.10 -2.19
C GLY A 126 20.83 14.73 -1.94
N ASP A 127 20.54 13.88 -0.95
CA ASP A 127 19.16 13.50 -0.61
C ASP A 127 18.46 14.66 0.11
N SER A 128 17.55 15.33 -0.61
CA SER A 128 16.75 16.43 -0.08
C SER A 128 15.83 15.94 1.05
N GLY A 129 16.22 16.13 2.32
CA GLY A 129 15.34 16.31 3.49
C GLY A 129 14.23 15.28 3.80
N TYR A 130 14.15 14.16 3.07
CA TYR A 130 13.20 13.09 3.34
C TYR A 130 13.74 12.28 4.50
N SER A 131 13.10 12.42 5.67
CA SER A 131 13.52 11.68 6.87
C SER A 131 13.56 10.17 6.58
N PHE A 132 14.61 9.49 7.06
CA PHE A 132 14.79 8.04 6.95
C PHE A 132 13.51 7.26 7.26
N PHE A 133 12.74 7.71 8.25
CA PHE A 133 11.43 7.18 8.62
C PHE A 133 10.40 7.18 7.47
N PHE A 134 10.26 8.29 6.73
CA PHE A 134 9.30 8.35 5.61
C PHE A 134 9.72 7.50 4.43
N ARG A 135 11.02 7.47 4.12
CA ARG A 135 11.55 6.59 3.08
C ARG A 135 11.33 5.13 3.44
N GLY A 136 11.57 4.76 4.70
CA GLY A 136 11.29 3.42 5.22
C GLY A 136 9.82 3.03 5.08
N ILE A 137 8.89 3.88 5.55
CA ILE A 137 7.44 3.63 5.42
C ILE A 137 7.03 3.51 3.95
N THR A 138 7.54 4.39 3.09
CA THR A 138 7.25 4.35 1.65
C THR A 138 7.65 3.00 1.07
N ASN A 139 8.90 2.57 1.29
CA ASN A 139 9.41 1.32 0.78
C ASN A 139 8.58 0.13 1.28
N ILE A 140 8.28 0.08 2.58
CA ILE A 140 7.45 -0.97 3.18
C ILE A 140 6.09 -1.09 2.49
N ILE A 141 5.40 0.02 2.22
CA ILE A 141 4.07 -0.02 1.58
C ILE A 141 4.18 -0.51 0.13
N PHE A 142 5.19 -0.06 -0.61
CA PHE A 142 5.43 -0.51 -1.98
C PHE A 142 5.94 -1.96 -2.06
N ASP A 143 6.70 -2.43 -1.07
CA ASP A 143 7.14 -3.82 -0.95
C ASP A 143 5.93 -4.72 -0.69
N VAL A 144 5.08 -4.38 0.28
CA VAL A 144 3.84 -5.14 0.55
C VAL A 144 2.90 -5.14 -0.66
N GLY A 145 2.73 -4.01 -1.34
CA GLY A 145 1.94 -3.95 -2.58
C GLY A 145 2.48 -4.88 -3.68
N ARG A 146 3.81 -5.08 -3.74
CA ARG A 146 4.45 -6.02 -4.67
C ARG A 146 4.31 -7.46 -4.23
N GLU A 147 4.52 -7.75 -2.94
CA GLU A 147 4.43 -9.09 -2.34
C GLU A 147 3.01 -9.65 -2.43
N GLU A 148 2.01 -8.87 -2.05
CA GLU A 148 0.59 -9.26 -2.11
C GLU A 148 0.02 -9.24 -3.54
N ARG A 149 0.83 -8.79 -4.51
CA ARG A 149 0.48 -8.51 -5.91
C ARG A 149 -0.55 -7.40 -6.11
N TYR A 150 -1.40 -7.15 -5.10
CA TYR A 150 -2.50 -6.18 -5.10
C TYR A 150 -2.65 -5.57 -3.71
N LEU A 151 -2.68 -4.24 -3.62
CA LEU A 151 -2.74 -3.57 -2.31
C LEU A 151 -4.02 -3.89 -1.54
N TYR A 152 -5.14 -4.02 -2.24
CA TYR A 152 -6.44 -4.28 -1.61
C TYR A 152 -6.60 -5.67 -0.99
N ARG A 153 -5.62 -6.58 -1.17
CA ARG A 153 -5.57 -7.88 -0.48
C ARG A 153 -5.00 -7.77 0.94
N VAL A 154 -4.28 -6.69 1.23
CA VAL A 154 -3.79 -6.41 2.58
C VAL A 154 -4.97 -6.06 3.46
N LYS A 155 -5.09 -6.72 4.62
CA LYS A 155 -6.12 -6.36 5.60
C LYS A 155 -5.94 -4.89 6.04
N ASP A 156 -7.04 -4.14 6.12
CA ASP A 156 -7.04 -2.72 6.51
C ASP A 156 -6.23 -1.79 5.60
N TRP A 157 -5.98 -2.18 4.33
CA TRP A 157 -5.14 -1.43 3.39
C TRP A 157 -5.54 0.03 3.19
N LEU A 158 -6.81 0.40 3.39
CA LEU A 158 -7.25 1.80 3.29
C LEU A 158 -6.56 2.70 4.33
N LEU A 159 -6.11 2.16 5.47
CA LEU A 159 -5.34 2.93 6.44
C LEU A 159 -4.02 3.46 5.84
N PHE A 160 -3.50 2.86 4.77
CA PHE A 160 -2.37 3.43 4.04
C PHE A 160 -2.66 4.83 3.47
N ALA A 161 -3.92 5.19 3.18
CA ALA A 161 -4.26 6.56 2.81
C ALA A 161 -4.11 7.54 3.98
N LEU A 162 -4.49 7.13 5.20
CA LEU A 162 -4.27 7.94 6.40
C LEU A 162 -2.78 8.09 6.68
N VAL A 163 -2.02 6.99 6.59
CA VAL A 163 -0.55 7.02 6.70
C VAL A 163 0.01 8.01 5.67
N ALA A 164 -0.34 7.86 4.39
CA ALA A 164 0.13 8.73 3.32
C ALA A 164 -0.21 10.21 3.55
N ASP A 165 -1.41 10.52 4.06
CA ASP A 165 -1.81 11.88 4.41
C ASP A 165 -0.96 12.44 5.56
N ARG A 166 -0.76 11.67 6.64
CA ARG A 166 0.01 12.08 7.82
C ARG A 166 1.46 12.43 7.52
N ILE A 167 2.05 11.74 6.55
CA ILE A 167 3.45 11.93 6.17
C ILE A 167 3.63 12.55 4.78
N ASN A 168 2.55 13.06 4.19
CA ASN A 168 2.50 13.74 2.90
C ASN A 168 3.14 12.96 1.73
N LEU A 169 2.82 11.67 1.62
CA LEU A 169 3.28 10.78 0.55
C LEU A 169 2.28 10.70 -0.60
N TYR A 170 2.44 11.57 -1.59
CA TYR A 170 1.57 11.60 -2.76
C TYR A 170 1.55 10.28 -3.54
N SER A 171 2.71 9.64 -3.74
CA SER A 171 2.83 8.38 -4.48
C SER A 171 2.03 7.24 -3.84
N VAL A 172 2.09 7.11 -2.51
CA VAL A 172 1.30 6.11 -1.76
C VAL A 172 -0.19 6.44 -1.81
N LYS A 173 -0.56 7.72 -1.67
CA LYS A 173 -1.96 8.15 -1.80
C LYS A 173 -2.52 7.76 -3.18
N MET A 174 -1.76 7.96 -4.25
CA MET A 174 -2.14 7.54 -5.59
C MET A 174 -2.23 6.02 -5.75
N LEU A 175 -1.32 5.25 -5.13
CA LEU A 175 -1.40 3.79 -5.13
C LEU A 175 -2.70 3.29 -4.49
N VAL A 176 -3.08 3.81 -3.32
CA VAL A 176 -4.35 3.47 -2.65
C VAL A 176 -5.52 3.85 -3.54
N ARG A 177 -5.47 5.05 -4.12
CA ARG A 177 -6.52 5.56 -5.02
C ARG A 177 -6.73 4.67 -6.25
N ASN A 178 -5.65 4.21 -6.88
CA ASN A 178 -5.71 3.34 -8.05
C ASN A 178 -6.26 1.95 -7.74
N ASN A 179 -6.18 1.49 -6.48
CA ASN A 179 -6.84 0.25 -6.06
C ASN A 179 -8.31 0.50 -5.70
N LEU A 180 -8.61 1.65 -5.08
CA LEU A 180 -9.96 2.03 -4.67
C LEU A 180 -10.93 2.15 -5.85
N VAL A 181 -10.46 2.61 -7.01
CA VAL A 181 -11.29 2.74 -8.24
C VAL A 181 -11.99 1.44 -8.62
N LEU A 182 -11.40 0.28 -8.29
CA LEU A 182 -11.96 -1.04 -8.63
C LEU A 182 -13.28 -1.30 -7.91
N PHE A 183 -13.50 -0.63 -6.79
CA PHE A 183 -14.64 -0.83 -5.90
C PHE A 183 -15.67 0.30 -5.98
N CYS A 184 -15.43 1.31 -6.81
CA CYS A 184 -16.40 2.37 -7.07
C CYS A 184 -17.45 1.90 -8.10
N SER A 185 -18.72 2.14 -7.80
CA SER A 185 -19.82 2.08 -8.79
C SER A 185 -19.86 3.37 -9.64
N SER A 186 -20.68 3.38 -10.69
CA SER A 186 -20.77 4.53 -11.61
C SER A 186 -21.26 5.82 -10.92
N GLU A 187 -22.14 5.69 -9.94
CA GLU A 187 -22.75 6.80 -9.20
C GLU A 187 -22.07 7.07 -7.84
N GLN A 188 -20.93 6.42 -7.58
CA GLN A 188 -20.27 6.49 -6.28
C GLN A 188 -19.70 7.89 -6.02
N LYS A 189 -20.24 8.59 -5.01
CA LYS A 189 -19.79 9.95 -4.62
C LYS A 189 -18.87 9.98 -3.40
N SER A 190 -18.71 8.86 -2.71
CA SER A 190 -17.95 8.74 -1.46
C SER A 190 -17.25 7.38 -1.41
N LEU A 191 -16.47 7.10 -0.37
CA LEU A 191 -15.88 5.77 -0.19
C LEU A 191 -16.98 4.70 -0.13
N PRO A 192 -16.83 3.55 -0.84
CA PRO A 192 -17.79 2.45 -0.77
C PRO A 192 -17.90 1.92 0.67
N TYR A 193 -19.12 1.88 1.21
CA TYR A 193 -19.34 1.57 2.64
C TYR A 193 -18.91 0.15 3.00
N GLU A 194 -18.96 -0.78 2.06
CA GLU A 194 -18.52 -2.17 2.19
C GLU A 194 -17.02 -2.29 2.51
N MET A 195 -16.25 -1.23 2.26
CA MET A 195 -14.82 -1.19 2.59
C MET A 195 -14.52 -0.74 4.02
N LYS A 196 -15.56 -0.35 4.78
CA LYS A 196 -15.41 0.05 6.17
C LYS A 196 -15.01 -1.13 7.06
N ASP A 197 -15.23 -2.37 6.60
CA ASP A 197 -14.95 -3.57 7.39
C ASP A 197 -13.54 -3.52 8.00
N SER A 198 -13.49 -3.79 9.31
CA SER A 198 -12.32 -3.70 10.21
C SER A 198 -11.64 -2.33 10.41
N ILE A 199 -12.23 -1.23 9.94
CA ILE A 199 -11.81 0.15 10.21
C ILE A 199 -12.77 0.80 11.22
N GLY A 200 -12.24 1.52 12.21
CA GLY A 200 -13.06 2.20 13.23
C GLY A 200 -13.81 3.42 12.67
N ASP A 201 -14.89 3.84 13.33
CA ASP A 201 -15.72 4.98 12.89
C ASP A 201 -14.93 6.29 12.75
N GLU A 202 -14.00 6.55 13.68
CA GLU A 202 -13.16 7.75 13.63
C GLU A 202 -12.23 7.74 12.41
N GLU A 203 -11.60 6.60 12.13
CA GLU A 203 -10.70 6.43 10.99
C GLU A 203 -11.46 6.50 9.67
N TRP A 204 -12.65 5.92 9.63
CA TRP A 204 -13.55 6.01 8.49
C TRP A 204 -13.93 7.47 8.20
N ALA A 205 -14.29 8.25 9.22
CA ALA A 205 -14.58 9.67 9.07
C ALA A 205 -13.35 10.46 8.56
N GLN A 206 -12.14 10.13 9.04
CA GLN A 206 -10.91 10.72 8.54
C GLN A 206 -10.66 10.36 7.07
N LEU A 207 -10.85 9.09 6.68
CA LEU A 207 -10.73 8.65 5.30
C LEU A 207 -11.71 9.37 4.37
N GLN A 208 -12.96 9.56 4.80
CA GLN A 208 -13.95 10.33 4.05
C GLN A 208 -13.51 11.78 3.85
N SER A 209 -12.87 12.39 4.86
CA SER A 209 -12.37 13.76 4.76
C SER A 209 -11.26 13.94 3.72
N LEU A 210 -10.53 12.87 3.36
CA LEU A 210 -9.48 12.91 2.35
C LEU A 210 -9.99 13.09 0.92
N LYS A 211 -11.31 12.95 0.69
CA LYS A 211 -11.96 13.06 -0.64
C LYS A 211 -11.24 12.24 -1.72
N MET A 212 -10.98 10.97 -1.39
CA MET A 212 -10.24 10.05 -2.27
C MET A 212 -11.00 9.70 -3.56
N VAL A 213 -12.33 9.85 -3.57
CA VAL A 213 -13.20 9.61 -4.72
C VAL A 213 -13.56 10.95 -5.37
N ASP A 214 -13.34 11.06 -6.68
CA ASP A 214 -13.72 12.22 -7.49
C ASP A 214 -14.02 11.80 -8.94
N ASN A 215 -14.38 12.78 -9.78
CA ASN A 215 -14.73 12.56 -11.18
C ASN A 215 -13.61 11.90 -12.01
N ALA A 216 -12.34 12.20 -11.72
CA ALA A 216 -11.23 11.60 -12.46
C ALA A 216 -11.09 10.10 -12.14
N MET A 217 -11.40 9.70 -10.91
CA MET A 217 -11.49 8.29 -10.55
C MET A 217 -12.65 7.59 -11.27
N LEU A 218 -13.82 8.23 -11.32
CA LEU A 218 -14.99 7.66 -12.02
C LEU A 218 -14.76 7.54 -13.53
N GLU A 219 -14.05 8.48 -14.13
CA GLU A 219 -13.63 8.41 -15.53
C GLU A 219 -12.64 7.26 -15.77
N MET A 220 -11.69 7.04 -14.85
CA MET A 220 -10.79 5.88 -14.89
C MET A 220 -11.56 4.56 -14.77
N ARG A 221 -12.52 4.46 -13.85
CA ARG A 221 -13.43 3.31 -13.73
C ARG A 221 -14.13 3.04 -15.06
N LYS A 222 -14.70 4.08 -15.69
CA LYS A 222 -15.37 3.96 -16.99
C LYS A 222 -14.44 3.40 -18.07
N ARG A 223 -13.21 3.89 -18.16
CA ARG A 223 -12.20 3.36 -19.10
C ARG A 223 -11.89 1.88 -18.87
N TYR A 224 -11.81 1.44 -17.61
CA TYR A 224 -11.65 0.02 -17.30
C TYR A 224 -12.84 -0.80 -17.79
N VAL A 225 -14.07 -0.38 -17.49
CA VAL A 225 -15.29 -1.05 -17.97
C VAL A 225 -15.30 -1.12 -19.50
N ASP A 226 -15.08 -0.01 -20.20
CA ASP A 226 -15.07 0.05 -21.65
C ASP A 226 -14.02 -0.89 -22.26
N THR A 227 -12.82 -0.92 -21.67
CA THR A 227 -11.74 -1.80 -22.13
C THR A 227 -12.07 -3.27 -21.90
N ILE A 228 -12.58 -3.63 -20.72
CA ILE A 228 -12.98 -5.01 -20.39
C ILE A 228 -14.05 -5.51 -21.36
N PHE A 229 -15.10 -4.71 -21.59
CA PHE A 229 -16.16 -5.08 -22.54
C PHE A 229 -15.65 -5.14 -23.98
N LYS A 230 -14.69 -4.28 -24.37
CA LYS A 230 -14.03 -4.40 -25.67
C LYS A 230 -13.32 -5.75 -25.81
N CYS A 231 -12.57 -6.17 -24.80
CA CYS A 231 -11.89 -7.47 -24.82
C CYS A 231 -12.89 -8.64 -24.88
N LEU A 232 -13.98 -8.59 -24.12
CA LEU A 232 -15.04 -9.62 -24.17
C LEU A 232 -15.69 -9.71 -25.57
N ARG A 233 -15.89 -8.58 -26.25
CA ARG A 233 -16.41 -8.55 -27.63
C ARG A 233 -15.41 -9.12 -28.63
N LEU A 234 -14.12 -8.77 -28.49
CA LEU A 234 -13.06 -9.31 -29.34
C LEU A 234 -12.94 -10.82 -29.18
N LEU A 235 -13.06 -11.34 -27.95
CA LEU A 235 -13.07 -12.78 -27.71
C LEU A 235 -14.29 -13.46 -28.34
N SER A 236 -15.50 -12.89 -28.18
CA SER A 236 -16.71 -13.37 -28.87
C SER A 236 -16.49 -13.48 -30.38
N HIS A 237 -16.00 -12.40 -31.00
CA HIS A 237 -15.73 -12.33 -32.43
C HIS A 237 -14.69 -13.36 -32.90
N GLN A 238 -13.59 -13.51 -32.15
CA GLN A 238 -12.55 -14.49 -32.46
C GLN A 238 -13.11 -15.91 -32.46
N LEU A 239 -13.83 -16.29 -31.41
CA LEU A 239 -14.36 -17.65 -31.25
C LEU A 239 -15.36 -17.99 -32.36
N GLU A 240 -16.26 -17.05 -32.70
CA GLU A 240 -17.20 -17.24 -33.80
C GLU A 240 -16.51 -17.42 -35.15
N ASN A 241 -15.48 -16.63 -35.44
CA ASN A 241 -14.76 -16.70 -36.71
C ASN A 241 -13.96 -18.00 -36.84
N PHE A 242 -13.32 -18.44 -35.76
CA PHE A 242 -12.62 -19.73 -35.75
C PHE A 242 -13.56 -20.91 -35.94
N GLU A 243 -14.73 -20.92 -35.29
CA GLU A 243 -15.72 -21.98 -35.51
C GLU A 243 -16.29 -21.98 -36.94
N LYS A 244 -16.45 -20.81 -37.56
CA LYS A 244 -16.91 -20.66 -38.94
C LYS A 244 -15.81 -20.96 -39.98
N GLY A 245 -14.57 -21.22 -39.55
CA GLY A 245 -13.43 -21.43 -40.43
C GLY A 245 -13.03 -20.19 -41.24
N VAL A 246 -13.35 -18.99 -40.73
CA VAL A 246 -13.03 -17.72 -41.39
C VAL A 246 -11.53 -17.46 -41.26
N LEU A 247 -10.87 -17.24 -42.40
CA LEU A 247 -9.49 -16.77 -42.43
C LEU A 247 -9.46 -15.30 -41.99
N LEU A 248 -8.89 -15.05 -40.83
CA LEU A 248 -8.66 -13.69 -40.32
C LEU A 248 -7.52 -13.02 -41.09
N ASN A 249 -7.61 -11.71 -41.26
CA ASN A 249 -6.51 -10.91 -41.78
C ASN A 249 -5.45 -10.64 -40.68
N GLU A 250 -4.32 -10.07 -41.06
CA GLU A 250 -3.22 -9.75 -40.14
C GLU A 250 -3.64 -8.72 -39.06
N ASP A 251 -4.44 -7.73 -39.44
CA ASP A 251 -4.94 -6.67 -38.54
C ASP A 251 -5.83 -7.21 -37.41
N ASP A 252 -6.68 -8.20 -37.70
CA ASP A 252 -7.55 -8.88 -36.73
C ASP A 252 -6.70 -9.66 -35.71
N PHE A 253 -5.70 -10.39 -36.20
CA PHE A 253 -4.77 -11.13 -35.35
C PHE A 253 -3.94 -10.21 -34.45
N ASP A 254 -3.44 -9.10 -34.99
CA ASP A 254 -2.70 -8.11 -34.22
C ASP A 254 -3.58 -7.43 -33.16
N THR A 255 -4.84 -7.16 -33.49
CA THR A 255 -5.83 -6.65 -32.52
C THR A 255 -6.05 -7.65 -31.38
N TYR A 256 -6.23 -8.94 -31.68
CA TYR A 256 -6.37 -9.96 -30.63
C TYR A 256 -5.12 -10.10 -29.77
N ARG A 257 -3.93 -9.98 -30.36
CA ARG A 257 -2.66 -10.02 -29.64
C ARG A 257 -2.51 -8.81 -28.73
N GLN A 258 -2.84 -7.61 -29.21
CA GLN A 258 -2.78 -6.35 -28.45
C GLN A 258 -3.67 -6.42 -27.21
N TYR A 259 -4.90 -6.92 -27.35
CA TYR A 259 -5.86 -7.06 -26.26
C TYR A 259 -5.73 -8.38 -25.48
N ARG A 260 -4.68 -9.18 -25.75
CA ARG A 260 -4.37 -10.44 -25.06
C ARG A 260 -5.54 -11.43 -25.04
N VAL A 261 -6.31 -11.49 -26.12
CA VAL A 261 -7.39 -12.46 -26.34
C VAL A 261 -7.02 -13.52 -27.38
N ALA A 262 -5.81 -13.49 -27.92
CA ALA A 262 -5.29 -14.53 -28.81
C ALA A 262 -4.96 -15.83 -28.04
N PRO A 263 -5.25 -17.02 -28.59
CA PRO A 263 -4.84 -18.28 -27.98
C PRO A 263 -3.31 -18.44 -28.03
N CYS A 264 -2.75 -19.14 -27.05
CA CYS A 264 -1.36 -19.60 -27.07
C CYS A 264 -1.25 -21.08 -27.45
N SER A 265 -0.02 -21.57 -27.64
CA SER A 265 0.25 -22.99 -27.99
C SER A 265 -0.24 -23.99 -26.96
N SER A 266 -0.51 -23.56 -25.73
CA SER A 266 -0.98 -24.39 -24.61
C SER A 266 -2.47 -24.18 -24.29
N CYS A 267 -3.18 -23.36 -25.08
CA CYS A 267 -4.60 -23.14 -24.85
C CYS A 267 -5.42 -24.34 -25.31
N ARG A 268 -6.34 -24.77 -24.45
CA ARG A 268 -7.56 -25.43 -24.92
C ARG A 268 -8.35 -24.45 -25.79
N THR A 269 -8.83 -24.90 -26.93
CA THR A 269 -9.81 -24.13 -27.72
C THR A 269 -11.11 -24.01 -26.93
N LEU A 270 -11.40 -22.80 -26.46
CA LEU A 270 -12.72 -22.45 -25.92
C LEU A 270 -13.73 -22.38 -27.08
N SER A 271 -14.88 -23.06 -26.96
CA SER A 271 -15.93 -22.94 -27.97
C SER A 271 -16.74 -21.65 -27.78
N SER A 272 -17.28 -21.12 -28.88
CA SER A 272 -18.22 -20.00 -28.85
C SER A 272 -19.44 -20.34 -28.01
N TYR A 273 -19.93 -21.58 -28.06
CA TYR A 273 -21.07 -22.01 -27.25
C TYR A 273 -20.78 -21.94 -25.75
N GLU A 274 -19.64 -22.51 -25.30
CA GLU A 274 -19.24 -22.45 -23.88
C GLU A 274 -19.08 -21.00 -23.42
N TYR A 275 -18.39 -20.18 -24.21
CA TYR A 275 -18.18 -18.77 -23.88
C TYR A 275 -19.49 -17.98 -23.75
N HIS A 276 -20.41 -18.10 -24.71
CA HIS A 276 -21.69 -17.40 -24.67
C HIS A 276 -22.63 -17.94 -23.59
N ARG A 277 -22.53 -19.21 -23.21
CA ARG A 277 -23.25 -19.76 -22.06
C ARG A 277 -22.77 -19.08 -20.78
N GLU A 278 -21.47 -19.02 -20.54
CA GLU A 278 -20.90 -18.41 -19.34
C GLU A 278 -21.15 -16.89 -19.28
N LEU A 279 -21.06 -16.17 -20.41
CA LEU A 279 -21.41 -14.75 -20.48
C LEU A 279 -22.85 -14.46 -20.00
N ARG A 280 -23.80 -15.33 -20.37
CA ARG A 280 -25.20 -15.21 -19.93
C ARG A 280 -25.35 -15.54 -18.45
N SER A 281 -24.70 -16.61 -17.98
CA SER A 281 -24.68 -16.99 -16.56
C SER A 281 -24.15 -15.88 -15.67
N SER A 282 -23.08 -15.20 -16.10
CA SER A 282 -22.45 -14.08 -15.40
C SER A 282 -23.16 -12.73 -15.64
N ARG A 283 -24.31 -12.71 -16.33
CA ARG A 283 -25.11 -11.50 -16.63
C ARG A 283 -24.33 -10.40 -17.37
N LEU A 284 -23.31 -10.78 -18.14
CA LEU A 284 -22.52 -9.86 -18.97
C LEU A 284 -23.09 -9.72 -20.39
N TRP A 285 -24.11 -10.50 -20.72
CA TRP A 285 -24.84 -10.42 -21.99
C TRP A 285 -26.11 -9.55 -21.87
N PRO A 286 -26.37 -8.63 -22.81
CA PRO A 286 -25.55 -8.28 -23.96
C PRO A 286 -24.28 -7.52 -23.55
N LEU A 287 -23.21 -7.64 -24.35
CA LEU A 287 -21.91 -6.99 -24.08
C LEU A 287 -22.00 -5.46 -24.21
N SER A 288 -22.58 -4.80 -23.21
CA SER A 288 -22.89 -3.36 -23.18
C SER A 288 -22.20 -2.68 -22.00
N ALA A 289 -21.04 -2.06 -22.26
CA ALA A 289 -20.31 -1.29 -21.26
C ALA A 289 -21.13 -0.12 -20.68
N SER A 290 -21.92 0.56 -21.52
CA SER A 290 -22.74 1.70 -21.13
C SER A 290 -23.84 1.36 -20.12
N SER A 291 -24.20 0.09 -20.01
CA SER A 291 -25.21 -0.41 -19.08
C SER A 291 -24.61 -0.92 -17.77
N TYR A 292 -23.27 -0.96 -17.65
CA TYR A 292 -22.59 -1.52 -16.49
C TYR A 292 -22.32 -0.46 -15.41
N GLY A 293 -23.20 -0.43 -14.39
CA GLY A 293 -23.13 0.49 -13.25
C GLY A 293 -22.32 -0.01 -12.05
N ASP A 294 -22.04 -1.31 -11.99
CA ASP A 294 -21.45 -1.97 -10.80
C ASP A 294 -19.93 -1.76 -10.69
N ARG A 295 -19.26 -2.48 -9.78
CA ARG A 295 -17.84 -2.24 -9.51
C ARG A 295 -16.97 -3.00 -10.53
N VAL A 296 -15.83 -2.45 -10.90
CA VAL A 296 -14.89 -3.13 -11.81
C VAL A 296 -14.42 -4.47 -11.21
N ILE A 297 -14.27 -4.54 -9.88
CA ILE A 297 -13.91 -5.79 -9.20
C ILE A 297 -14.95 -6.90 -9.42
N ASP A 298 -16.23 -6.55 -9.57
CA ASP A 298 -17.30 -7.52 -9.83
C ASP A 298 -17.18 -8.08 -11.26
N LEU A 299 -16.80 -7.26 -12.26
CA LEU A 299 -16.45 -7.74 -13.62
C LEU A 299 -15.26 -8.70 -13.59
N ILE A 300 -14.23 -8.34 -12.82
CA ILE A 300 -13.02 -9.14 -12.72
C ILE A 300 -13.33 -10.52 -12.12
N HIS A 301 -14.18 -10.57 -11.09
CA HIS A 301 -14.62 -11.84 -10.51
C HIS A 301 -15.53 -12.62 -11.47
N ALA A 302 -16.45 -11.96 -12.17
CA ALA A 302 -17.27 -12.61 -13.17
C ALA A 302 -16.43 -13.30 -14.27
N ILE A 303 -15.38 -12.65 -14.76
CA ILE A 303 -14.46 -13.23 -15.76
C ILE A 303 -13.70 -14.42 -15.17
N TYR A 304 -13.25 -14.32 -13.91
CA TYR A 304 -12.59 -15.42 -13.22
C TYR A 304 -13.51 -16.64 -13.08
N ASP A 305 -14.76 -16.44 -12.68
CA ASP A 305 -15.72 -17.54 -12.54
C ASP A 305 -16.00 -18.21 -13.91
N MET A 306 -16.09 -17.42 -14.99
CA MET A 306 -16.20 -17.96 -16.36
C MET A 306 -14.96 -18.77 -16.75
N GLU A 307 -13.77 -18.31 -16.38
CA GLU A 307 -12.51 -19.03 -16.59
C GLU A 307 -12.54 -20.38 -15.86
N GLU A 308 -12.77 -20.39 -14.54
CA GLU A 308 -12.79 -21.61 -13.74
C GLU A 308 -13.81 -22.64 -14.25
N ASN A 309 -15.00 -22.18 -14.65
CA ASN A 309 -16.05 -23.05 -15.18
C ASN A 309 -15.71 -23.66 -16.56
N THR A 310 -14.77 -23.08 -17.30
CA THR A 310 -14.39 -23.52 -18.65
C THR A 310 -13.06 -24.29 -18.69
N LEU A 311 -12.25 -24.20 -17.62
CA LEU A 311 -11.04 -24.99 -17.45
C LEU A 311 -11.39 -26.43 -17.01
N PHE A 312 -11.47 -27.35 -17.98
CA PHE A 312 -11.60 -28.78 -17.70
C PHE A 312 -10.26 -29.48 -17.93
N ARG A 313 -9.60 -29.96 -16.87
CA ARG A 313 -8.31 -30.71 -16.86
C ARG A 313 -7.08 -29.95 -17.38
N GLU A 314 -7.23 -28.86 -18.11
CA GLU A 314 -6.13 -28.01 -18.59
C GLU A 314 -6.00 -26.72 -17.75
N HIS A 315 -4.85 -26.05 -17.88
CA HIS A 315 -4.49 -24.86 -17.08
C HIS A 315 -4.57 -23.53 -17.86
N CYS A 316 -5.01 -23.53 -19.13
CA CYS A 316 -5.03 -22.33 -19.94
C CYS A 316 -6.09 -22.38 -21.04
N ASN A 317 -6.81 -21.27 -21.22
CA ASN A 317 -7.62 -20.96 -22.40
C ASN A 317 -7.60 -19.44 -22.67
N GLN A 318 -8.37 -18.97 -23.67
CA GLN A 318 -8.43 -17.54 -23.98
C GLN A 318 -9.04 -16.68 -22.85
N LEU A 319 -9.92 -17.24 -22.01
CA LEU A 319 -10.43 -16.55 -20.80
C LEU A 319 -9.32 -16.37 -19.76
N SER A 320 -8.42 -17.34 -19.59
CA SER A 320 -7.23 -17.17 -18.73
C SER A 320 -6.36 -16.00 -19.17
N HIS A 321 -6.12 -15.86 -20.47
CA HIS A 321 -5.35 -14.73 -21.01
C HIS A 321 -6.05 -13.39 -20.81
N LEU A 322 -7.37 -13.37 -21.03
CA LEU A 322 -8.19 -12.18 -20.79
C LEU A 322 -8.16 -11.78 -19.31
N TYR A 323 -8.39 -12.73 -18.40
CA TYR A 323 -8.39 -12.50 -16.97
C TYR A 323 -7.05 -11.93 -16.50
N ASP A 324 -5.93 -12.54 -16.91
CA ASP A 324 -4.59 -12.06 -16.62
C ASP A 324 -4.36 -10.65 -17.15
N HIS A 325 -4.82 -10.34 -18.36
CA HIS A 325 -4.69 -9.03 -18.97
C HIS A 325 -5.48 -7.96 -18.21
N VAL A 326 -6.76 -8.22 -17.93
CA VAL A 326 -7.63 -7.30 -17.18
C VAL A 326 -7.05 -7.05 -15.80
N ARG A 327 -6.58 -8.09 -15.10
CA ARG A 327 -5.92 -7.96 -13.80
C ARG A 327 -4.69 -7.06 -13.85
N ARG A 328 -3.85 -7.17 -14.88
CA ARG A 328 -2.66 -6.30 -15.05
C ARG A 328 -3.06 -4.86 -15.37
N LEU A 329 -4.00 -4.68 -16.30
CA LEU A 329 -4.47 -3.38 -16.74
C LEU A 329 -5.07 -2.57 -15.59
N CYS A 330 -5.86 -3.23 -14.74
CA CYS A 330 -6.54 -2.57 -13.63
C CYS A 330 -5.67 -2.39 -12.37
N CYS A 331 -4.56 -3.13 -12.23
CA CYS A 331 -3.85 -3.20 -10.94
C CYS A 331 -2.32 -3.01 -10.98
N LYS A 332 -1.66 -3.01 -12.15
CA LYS A 332 -0.19 -2.92 -12.24
C LYS A 332 0.34 -1.71 -13.00
N GLU A 333 -0.46 -1.10 -13.87
CA GLU A 333 -0.04 0.07 -14.64
C GLU A 333 -0.85 1.29 -14.18
N PRO A 334 -0.22 2.36 -13.66
CA PRO A 334 -0.81 3.67 -13.84
C PRO A 334 -0.82 3.90 -15.35
N LEU A 335 -2.00 4.00 -15.96
CA LEU A 335 -2.14 4.66 -17.25
C LEU A 335 -1.51 6.05 -17.11
N MET A 336 -0.27 6.19 -17.59
CA MET A 336 0.43 7.47 -17.71
C MET A 336 -0.17 8.26 -18.86
#